data_AF-A0A316HFI6-F1
#
_entry.id   AF-A0A316HFI6-F1
#
_cell.length_a   1.000
_cell.length_b   1.000
_cell.length_c   1.000
_cell.angle_alpha   90.00
_cell.angle_beta   90.00
_cell.angle_gamma   90.00
#
_symmetry.space_group_name_H-M   'P 1'
#
loop_
_entity.id
_entity.type
_entity.pdbx_description
1 polymer ?
#
loop_
_entity_poly.entity_id
_entity_poly.type
_entity_poly.pdbx_seq_one_letter_code
_entity_poly.pdbx_strand_id
1 'polypeptide(L)'
;MEQHSGAKLVRFGLPVVFGSIAAFSAYVWLLQVRPATQVGTYAYVNPVIAVLLGVIFAGEQVSWIQVAGLFVILGSVLLINLSKYRKVKLKEGKLLVTE
;
A
#
# COMPACT_ATOMS: atom_id res chain seq x y z
N MET A 1 18.81 -0.43 39.39
CA MET A 1 18.02 -1.15 38.36
C MET A 1 17.12 -0.16 37.62
N GLU A 2 17.66 0.75 36.80
CA GLU A 2 16.84 1.81 36.16
C GLU A 2 17.42 2.34 34.82
N GLN A 3 17.96 1.46 33.96
CA GLN A 3 18.55 1.88 32.66
C GLN A 3 17.81 1.38 31.40
N HIS A 4 16.68 0.68 31.51
CA HIS A 4 16.07 -0.02 30.36
C HIS A 4 14.78 0.59 29.76
N SER A 5 14.31 1.75 30.25
CA SER A 5 13.02 2.30 29.76
C SER A 5 13.17 3.43 28.74
N GLY A 6 14.08 4.40 28.95
CA GLY A 6 14.21 5.58 28.08
C GLY A 6 14.73 5.30 26.66
N ALA A 7 15.58 4.28 26.49
CA ALA A 7 16.21 3.96 25.20
C ALA A 7 15.27 3.27 24.19
N LYS A 8 14.13 2.72 24.65
CA LYS A 8 13.18 2.01 23.78
C LYS A 8 12.38 2.97 22.90
N LEU A 9 12.00 4.12 23.42
CA LEU A 9 11.25 5.12 22.65
C LEU A 9 12.04 5.65 21.46
N VAL A 10 13.35 5.86 21.63
CA VAL A 10 14.20 6.37 20.53
C VAL A 10 14.36 5.31 19.43
N ARG A 11 14.53 4.04 19.80
CA ARG A 11 14.78 2.92 18.87
C ARG A 11 13.58 2.55 18.00
N PHE A 12 12.35 2.72 18.51
CA PHE A 12 11.12 2.46 17.73
C PHE A 12 10.46 3.75 17.22
N GLY A 13 10.53 4.84 17.97
CA GLY A 13 9.82 6.08 17.66
C GLY A 13 10.48 6.92 16.58
N LEU A 14 11.82 7.04 16.60
CA LEU A 14 12.53 7.91 15.65
C LEU A 14 12.36 7.45 14.18
N PRO A 15 12.51 6.15 13.85
CA PRO A 15 12.30 5.67 12.48
C PRO A 15 10.84 5.81 12.01
N VAL A 16 9.88 5.63 12.91
CA VAL A 16 8.45 5.78 12.60
C VAL A 16 8.13 7.25 12.26
N VAL A 17 8.65 8.20 13.03
CA VAL A 17 8.45 9.63 12.79
C VAL A 17 9.15 10.07 11.51
N PHE A 18 10.45 9.76 11.34
CA PHE A 18 11.19 10.11 10.13
C PHE A 18 10.64 9.43 8.88
N GLY A 19 10.33 8.14 8.96
CA GLY A 19 9.78 7.37 7.86
C GLY A 19 8.39 7.85 7.44
N SER A 20 7.53 8.21 8.40
CA SER A 20 6.19 8.75 8.11
C SER A 20 6.26 10.11 7.43
N ILE A 21 7.13 11.01 7.92
CA ILE A 21 7.34 12.32 7.30
C ILE A 21 7.85 12.15 5.87
N ALA A 22 8.87 11.32 5.68
CA ALA A 22 9.43 11.07 4.35
C ALA A 22 8.40 10.46 3.38
N ALA A 23 7.61 9.47 3.82
CA ALA A 23 6.57 8.85 3.01
C ALA A 23 5.45 9.85 2.65
N PHE A 24 5.02 10.67 3.61
CA PHE A 24 4.00 11.70 3.36
C PHE A 24 4.50 12.80 2.42
N SER A 25 5.73 13.28 2.60
CA SER A 25 6.35 14.25 1.70
C SER A 25 6.49 13.70 0.28
N ALA A 26 6.92 12.44 0.13
CA ALA A 26 6.99 11.79 -1.17
C ALA A 26 5.61 11.67 -1.85
N TYR A 27 4.55 11.38 -1.08
CA TYR A 27 3.18 11.33 -1.57
C TYR A 27 2.71 12.69 -2.10
N VAL A 28 2.92 13.76 -1.34
CA VAL A 28 2.55 15.12 -1.74
C VAL A 28 3.33 15.55 -2.99
N TRP A 29 4.63 15.25 -3.05
CA TRP A 29 5.45 15.52 -4.23
C TRP A 29 4.93 14.75 -5.46
N LEU A 30 4.60 13.46 -5.31
CA LEU A 30 4.12 12.64 -6.42
C LEU A 30 2.79 13.16 -6.99
N LEU A 31 1.91 13.70 -6.14
CA LEU A 31 0.67 14.34 -6.58
C LEU A 31 0.90 15.65 -7.35
N GLN A 32 2.04 16.33 -7.15
CA GLN A 32 2.38 17.53 -7.92
C GLN A 32 2.99 17.22 -9.29
N VAL A 33 3.65 16.06 -9.44
CA VAL A 33 4.37 15.70 -10.68
C VAL A 33 3.59 14.70 -11.54
N ARG A 34 2.60 14.00 -10.99
CA ARG A 34 1.78 13.01 -11.70
C ARG A 34 0.29 13.23 -11.46
N PRO A 35 -0.58 12.98 -12.45
CA PRO A 35 -2.02 13.03 -12.27
C PRO A 35 -2.47 12.05 -11.18
N ALA A 36 -3.37 12.49 -10.29
CA ALA A 36 -3.85 11.73 -9.14
C ALA A 36 -4.41 10.34 -9.52
N THR A 37 -4.92 10.19 -10.73
CA THR A 37 -5.39 8.92 -11.28
C THR A 37 -4.27 7.87 -11.38
N GLN A 38 -3.05 8.28 -11.79
CA GLN A 38 -1.89 7.38 -11.81
C GLN A 38 -1.36 7.09 -10.41
N VAL A 39 -1.35 8.09 -9.52
CA VAL A 39 -0.94 7.93 -8.12
C VAL A 39 -1.83 6.91 -7.40
N GLY A 40 -3.14 6.97 -7.63
CA GLY A 40 -4.10 6.02 -7.06
C GLY A 40 -3.91 4.58 -7.53
N THR A 41 -3.36 4.35 -8.73
CA THR A 41 -3.05 2.99 -9.19
C THR A 41 -1.89 2.34 -8.44
N TYR A 42 -0.92 3.11 -7.94
CA TYR A 42 0.19 2.57 -7.14
C TYR A 42 -0.26 2.02 -5.79
N ALA A 43 -1.35 2.54 -5.23
CA ALA A 43 -1.94 1.99 -4.01
C ALA A 43 -2.39 0.53 -4.15
N TYR A 44 -2.66 0.06 -5.37
CA TYR A 44 -2.97 -1.36 -5.64
C TYR A 44 -1.73 -2.25 -5.69
N VAL A 45 -0.57 -1.69 -6.01
CA VAL A 45 0.69 -2.45 -6.10
C VAL A 45 1.36 -2.56 -4.72
N ASN A 46 1.15 -1.57 -3.83
CA ASN A 46 1.73 -1.54 -2.48
C ASN A 46 1.49 -2.82 -1.65
N PRO A 47 0.27 -3.40 -1.57
CA PRO A 47 0.05 -4.64 -0.83
C PRO A 47 0.86 -5.82 -1.38
N VAL A 48 1.03 -5.90 -2.71
CA VAL A 48 1.81 -6.95 -3.36
C VAL A 48 3.28 -6.85 -2.97
N ILE A 49 3.84 -5.65 -3.04
CA ILE A 49 5.25 -5.39 -2.69
C ILE A 49 5.50 -5.62 -1.20
N ALA A 50 4.58 -5.18 -0.33
CA ALA A 50 4.70 -5.38 1.11
C ALA A 50 4.76 -6.88 1.47
N VAL A 51 3.93 -7.72 0.85
CA VAL A 51 3.97 -9.17 1.12
C VAL A 51 5.19 -9.85 0.50
N LEU A 52 5.59 -9.48 -0.73
CA LEU A 52 6.82 -10.01 -1.35
C LEU A 52 8.06 -9.71 -0.49
N LEU A 53 8.21 -8.45 -0.05
CA LEU A 53 9.29 -8.07 0.84
C LEU A 53 9.18 -8.78 2.19
N GLY A 54 7.98 -8.95 2.72
CA GLY A 54 7.75 -9.73 3.94
C GLY A 54 8.22 -11.19 3.81
N VAL A 55 7.87 -11.88 2.73
CA VAL A 55 8.28 -13.28 2.51
C VAL A 55 9.79 -13.42 2.29
N ILE A 56 10.40 -12.50 1.54
CA ILE A 56 11.84 -12.56 1.21
C ILE A 56 12.71 -12.18 2.41
N PHE A 57 12.35 -11.13 3.16
CA PHE A 57 13.17 -10.62 4.26
C PHE A 57 12.88 -11.29 5.61
N ALA A 58 11.66 -11.78 5.86
CA ALA A 58 11.35 -12.38 7.15
C ALA A 58 12.02 -13.76 7.33
N GLY A 59 12.27 -14.51 6.25
CA GLY A 59 13.03 -15.78 6.29
C GLY A 59 12.45 -16.88 7.19
N GLU A 60 11.31 -16.63 7.84
CA GLU A 60 10.58 -17.58 8.66
C GLU A 60 9.89 -18.61 7.75
N GLN A 61 9.82 -19.88 8.20
CA GLN A 61 9.11 -20.93 7.47
C GLN A 61 7.66 -20.46 7.25
N VAL A 62 7.34 -20.11 6.00
CA VAL A 62 6.07 -19.51 5.62
C VAL A 62 4.96 -20.48 6.03
N SER A 63 4.21 -20.11 7.07
CA SER A 63 3.10 -20.92 7.55
C SER A 63 1.97 -20.91 6.52
N TRP A 64 1.22 -22.00 6.42
CA TRP A 64 0.02 -22.09 5.57
C TRP A 64 -0.95 -20.92 5.78
N ILE A 65 -1.00 -20.36 6.99
CA ILE A 65 -1.83 -19.20 7.32
C ILE A 65 -1.34 -17.92 6.61
N GLN A 66 -0.03 -17.73 6.45
CA GLN A 66 0.55 -16.58 5.76
C GLN A 66 0.33 -16.70 4.25
N VAL A 67 0.43 -17.91 3.70
CA VAL A 67 0.09 -18.19 2.29
C VAL A 67 -1.39 -17.88 2.03
N ALA A 68 -2.29 -18.34 2.90
CA ALA A 68 -3.71 -18.02 2.80
C ALA A 68 -3.97 -16.51 2.89
N GLY A 69 -3.30 -15.82 3.83
CA GLY A 69 -3.35 -14.35 3.95
C GLY A 69 -2.89 -13.62 2.69
N LEU A 70 -1.80 -14.08 2.06
CA LEU A 70 -1.33 -13.56 0.78
C LEU A 70 -2.41 -13.69 -0.31
N PHE A 71 -3.02 -14.86 -0.47
CA PHE A 71 -4.09 -15.07 -1.45
C PHE A 71 -5.32 -14.19 -1.19
N VAL A 72 -5.71 -13.99 0.07
CA VAL A 72 -6.85 -13.13 0.43
C VAL A 72 -6.58 -11.66 0.09
N ILE A 73 -5.38 -11.16 0.40
CA ILE A 73 -4.99 -9.78 0.08
C ILE A 73 -4.92 -9.58 -1.43
N LEU A 74 -4.23 -10.46 -2.16
CA LEU A 74 -4.13 -10.39 -3.62
C LEU A 74 -5.51 -10.46 -4.30
N GLY A 75 -6.36 -11.39 -3.85
CA GLY A 75 -7.73 -11.54 -4.35
C GLY A 75 -8.57 -10.28 -4.11
N SER A 76 -8.47 -9.69 -2.92
CA SER A 76 -9.19 -8.45 -2.57
C SER A 76 -8.76 -7.28 -3.44
N VAL A 77 -7.45 -7.08 -3.64
CA VAL A 77 -6.91 -6.02 -4.50
C VAL A 77 -7.38 -6.20 -5.95
N LEU A 78 -7.34 -7.43 -6.47
CA LEU A 78 -7.78 -7.75 -7.82
C LEU A 78 -9.27 -7.44 -8.02
N LEU A 79 -10.12 -7.84 -7.07
CA LEU A 79 -11.57 -7.64 -7.11
C LEU A 79 -11.95 -6.15 -7.13
N ILE A 80 -11.27 -5.35 -6.29
CA ILE A 80 -11.47 -3.90 -6.21
C ILE A 80 -11.02 -3.22 -7.50
N ASN A 81 -9.86 -3.61 -8.04
CA ASN A 81 -9.31 -3.02 -9.26
C ASN A 81 -10.23 -3.28 -10.46
N LEU A 82 -10.68 -4.52 -10.62
CA LEU A 82 -11.58 -4.93 -11.72
C LEU A 82 -12.94 -4.20 -11.66
N SER A 83 -13.45 -3.99 -10.44
CA SER A 83 -14.69 -3.23 -10.21
C SER A 83 -14.54 -1.75 -10.54
N LYS A 84 -13.37 -1.16 -10.26
CA LYS A 84 -13.11 0.26 -10.53
C LYS A 84 -12.94 0.52 -12.03
N TYR A 85 -12.24 -0.34 -12.75
CA TYR A 85 -12.14 -0.28 -14.22
C TYR A 85 -13.51 -0.38 -14.90
N ARG A 86 -14.39 -1.27 -14.41
CA ARG A 86 -15.75 -1.42 -14.94
C ARG A 86 -16.60 -0.17 -14.72
N LYS A 87 -16.52 0.46 -13.54
CA LYS A 87 -17.26 1.68 -13.21
C LYS A 87 -16.79 2.90 -14.01
N VAL A 88 -15.48 3.05 -14.24
CA VAL A 88 -14.94 4.15 -15.06
C VAL A 88 -15.45 4.04 -16.50
N LYS A 89 -15.34 2.84 -17.10
CA LYS A 89 -15.77 2.59 -18.48
C LYS A 89 -17.28 2.80 -18.71
N LEU A 90 -18.10 2.46 -17.71
CA LEU A 90 -19.55 2.69 -17.77
C LEU A 90 -19.92 4.17 -17.63
N LYS A 91 -19.12 4.96 -16.90
CA LYS A 91 -19.36 6.40 -16.71
C LYS A 91 -18.98 7.18 -17.98
N GLU A 92 -17.87 6.83 -18.61
CA GLU A 92 -17.46 7.39 -19.91
C GLU A 92 -18.46 7.03 -21.01
N GLY A 93 -18.91 5.77 -21.07
CA GLY A 93 -19.91 5.34 -22.05
C GLY A 93 -21.28 6.04 -21.91
N LYS A 94 -21.65 6.49 -20.70
CA LYS A 94 -22.87 7.32 -20.51
C LYS A 94 -22.67 8.77 -20.92
N LEU A 95 -21.48 9.34 -20.68
CA LEU A 95 -21.18 10.73 -21.04
C LEU A 95 -21.14 10.94 -22.56
N LEU A 96 -20.65 9.96 -23.32
CA LEU A 96 -20.57 10.05 -24.80
C LEU A 96 -21.89 9.79 -25.52
N VAL A 97 -22.94 9.33 -24.82
CA VAL A 97 -24.26 9.03 -25.40
C VAL A 97 -25.29 10.13 -25.08
N THR A 98 -24.93 11.08 -24.21
CA THR A 98 -25.82 12.17 -23.77
C THR A 98 -25.44 13.53 -24.37
N GLU A 99 -24.43 13.58 -25.25
CA GLU A 99 -24.18 14.71 -26.17
C GLU A 99 -24.68 14.37 -27.57
#